data_AF-A0A2V5KF24-F1
#
_entry.id   AF-A0A2V5KF24-F1
#
_cell.length_a   1.000
_cell.length_b   1.000
_cell.length_c   1.000
_cell.angle_alpha   90.00
_cell.angle_beta   90.00
_cell.angle_gamma   90.00
#
_symmetry.space_group_name_H-M   'P 1'
#
loop_
_entity.id
_entity.type
_entity.pdbx_description
1 polymer ?
#
loop_
_entity_poly.entity_id
_entity_poly.type
_entity_poly.pdbx_seq_one_letter_code
_entity_poly.pdbx_strand_id
1 'polypeptide(L)' 'DAEFPLRWMQKDMQLATVSAYESGVATPLTNITKEVYRLAMRDGHDTEDFSAIYDYLTNSHDVTTIDQKSPAPAKAQLH' A
#
# COMPACT_ATOMS: atom_id res chain seq x y z
N ASP A 1 0.94 16.37 -8.63
CA ASP A 1 0.81 16.58 -7.18
C ASP A 1 -0.36 15.80 -6.65
N ALA A 2 -0.26 15.28 -5.43
CA ALA A 2 -1.35 14.56 -4.78
C ALA A 2 -2.41 15.56 -4.28
N GLU A 3 -3.67 15.33 -4.64
CA GLU A 3 -4.80 16.14 -4.18
C GLU A 3 -5.13 15.80 -2.73
N PHE A 4 -5.00 14.51 -2.37
CA PHE A 4 -5.19 14.04 -1.00
C PHE A 4 -4.10 13.02 -0.60
N PRO A 5 -2.96 13.48 -0.05
CA PRO A 5 -1.86 12.62 0.39
C PRO A 5 -2.27 11.55 1.42
N LEU A 6 -1.68 10.36 1.36
CA LEU A 6 -1.96 9.26 2.30
C LEU A 6 -1.82 9.69 3.77
N ARG A 7 -0.81 10.49 4.09
CA ARG A 7 -0.62 11.00 5.47
C ARG A 7 -1.79 11.83 5.98
N TRP A 8 -2.51 12.54 5.10
CA TRP A 8 -3.71 13.30 5.47
C TRP A 8 -4.89 12.35 5.68
N MET A 9 -5.10 11.39 4.76
CA MET A 9 -6.12 10.35 4.96
C MET A 9 -5.91 9.57 6.25
N GLN A 10 -4.66 9.19 6.57
CA GLN A 10 -4.36 8.45 7.79
C GLN A 10 -4.70 9.27 9.03
N LYS A 11 -4.35 10.57 9.05
CA LYS A 11 -4.70 11.49 10.14
C LYS A 11 -6.22 11.61 10.31
N ASP A 12 -6.96 11.80 9.23
CA ASP A 12 -8.41 11.99 9.28
C ASP A 12 -9.13 10.70 9.70
N MET A 13 -8.66 9.53 9.24
CA MET A 13 -9.18 8.24 9.69
C MET A 13 -8.88 8.00 11.18
N GLN A 14 -7.70 8.38 11.67
CA GLN A 14 -7.41 8.32 13.12
C GLN A 14 -8.40 9.19 13.91
N LEU A 15 -8.64 10.43 13.47
CA LEU A 15 -9.62 11.31 14.10
C LEU A 15 -11.02 10.68 14.09
N ALA A 16 -11.48 10.17 12.95
CA ALA A 16 -12.77 9.50 12.83
C ALA A 16 -12.88 8.28 13.76
N THR A 17 -11.83 7.47 13.89
CA THR A 17 -11.82 6.31 14.80
C THR A 17 -11.88 6.71 16.27
N VAL A 18 -11.19 7.79 16.67
CA VAL A 18 -11.25 8.32 18.04
C VAL A 18 -12.65 8.86 18.34
N SER A 19 -13.22 9.67 17.45
CA SER A 19 -14.58 10.22 17.64
C SER A 19 -15.66 9.14 17.68
N ALA A 20 -15.53 8.10 16.84
CA ALA A 20 -16.44 6.96 16.86
C ALA A 20 -16.34 6.18 18.17
N TYR A 21 -15.12 5.95 18.68
CA TYR A 21 -14.88 5.31 19.98
C TYR A 21 -15.52 6.09 21.13
N GLU A 22 -15.32 7.41 21.16
CA GLU A 22 -15.92 8.31 22.16
C GLU A 22 -17.45 8.31 22.10
N SER A 23 -18.02 8.09 20.91
CA SER A 23 -19.47 8.00 20.68
C SER A 23 -20.04 6.60 20.88
N GLY A 24 -19.22 5.60 21.24
CA GLY A 24 -19.66 4.20 21.38
C GLY A 24 -20.04 3.51 20.07
N VAL A 25 -19.55 4.01 18.93
CA VAL A 25 -19.84 3.48 17.60
C VAL A 25 -18.66 2.64 17.10
N ALA A 26 -18.90 1.37 16.79
CA ALA A 26 -17.89 0.49 16.23
C ALA A 26 -17.63 0.81 14.75
N THR A 27 -16.37 1.06 14.39
CA THR A 27 -15.93 1.35 13.02
C THR A 27 -14.79 0.41 12.59
N PRO A 28 -15.03 -0.92 12.50
CA PRO A 28 -13.98 -1.90 12.23
C PRO A 28 -13.30 -1.66 10.88
N LEU A 29 -14.06 -1.35 9.82
CA LEU A 29 -13.50 -1.07 8.50
C LEU A 29 -12.62 0.18 8.51
N THR A 30 -13.05 1.26 9.17
CA THR A 30 -12.25 2.48 9.30
C THR A 30 -10.93 2.22 10.02
N ASN A 31 -10.94 1.39 11.07
CA ASN A 31 -9.72 0.99 11.76
C ASN A 31 -8.77 0.22 10.85
N ILE A 32 -9.28 -0.75 10.07
CA ILE A 32 -8.46 -1.51 9.12
C ILE A 32 -7.88 -0.58 8.06
N THR A 33 -8.71 0.25 7.43
CA THR A 33 -8.27 1.20 6.39
C THR A 33 -7.19 2.16 6.91
N LYS A 34 -7.34 2.65 8.14
CA LYS A 34 -6.32 3.49 8.80
C LYS A 34 -4.97 2.77 8.90
N GLU A 35 -4.97 1.51 9.31
CA GLU A 35 -3.74 0.73 9.42
C GLU A 35 -3.14 0.39 8.05
N VAL A 36 -3.97 0.17 7.03
CA VAL A 36 -3.53 -0.03 5.65
C VAL A 36 -2.82 1.22 5.11
N TYR A 37 -3.36 2.43 5.33
CA TYR A 37 -2.64 3.66 4.97
C TYR A 37 -1.32 3.79 5.73
N ARG A 38 -1.30 3.45 7.02
CA ARG A 38 -0.07 3.49 7.81
C ARG A 38 0.98 2.48 7.33
N LEU A 39 0.54 1.33 6.82
CA LEU A 39 1.40 0.33 6.22
C LEU A 39 2.02 0.84 4.91
N ALA A 40 1.21 1.41 4.00
CA ALA A 40 1.72 2.00 2.76
C ALA A 40 2.65 3.21 3.03
N MET A 41 2.35 4.04 4.02
CA MET A 41 3.24 5.14 4.45
C MET A 41 4.60 4.64 4.92
N ARG A 42 4.64 3.52 5.66
CA ARG A 42 5.91 2.89 6.09
C ARG A 42 6.77 2.46 4.90
N ASP A 43 6.12 2.08 3.81
CA ASP A 43 6.77 1.60 2.59
C ASP A 43 7.10 2.76 1.61
N GLY A 44 6.86 4.02 2.01
CA GLY A 44 7.31 5.22 1.28
C GLY A 44 6.23 5.99 0.51
N HIS A 45 4.96 5.59 0.62
CA HIS A 45 3.85 6.18 -0.14
C HIS A 45 3.18 7.37 0.57
N ASP A 46 3.85 8.05 1.52
CA ASP A 46 3.22 9.04 2.40
C ASP A 46 2.73 10.31 1.68
N THR A 47 3.42 10.68 0.60
CA THR A 47 3.14 11.86 -0.22
C THR A 47 2.32 11.56 -1.47
N GLU A 48 2.08 10.29 -1.77
CA GLU A 48 1.23 9.86 -2.88
C GLU A 48 -0.25 10.09 -2.55
N ASP A 49 -1.06 10.21 -3.60
CA ASP A 49 -2.50 10.36 -3.46
C ASP A 49 -3.14 9.10 -2.88
N PHE A 50 -4.22 9.24 -2.11
CA PHE A 50 -4.90 8.10 -1.45
C PHE A 50 -5.24 6.95 -2.40
N SER A 51 -5.48 7.24 -3.68
CA SER A 51 -5.73 6.26 -4.73
C SER A 51 -4.58 5.28 -4.95
N ALA A 52 -3.34 5.65 -4.62
CA ALA A 52 -2.16 4.78 -4.69
C ALA A 52 -2.28 3.52 -3.84
N ILE A 53 -3.21 3.49 -2.87
CA ILE A 53 -3.47 2.28 -2.10
C ILE A 53 -3.97 1.12 -2.96
N TYR A 54 -4.64 1.42 -4.08
CA TYR A 54 -5.08 0.38 -5.03
C TYR A 54 -3.87 -0.33 -5.63
N ASP A 55 -2.91 0.43 -6.15
CA ASP A 55 -1.68 -0.11 -6.72
C ASP A 55 -0.82 -0.79 -5.64
N TYR A 56 -0.73 -0.19 -4.45
CA TYR A 56 -0.01 -0.78 -3.31
C TYR A 56 -0.54 -2.17 -2.94
N LEU A 57 -1.86 -2.34 -2.83
CA LEU A 57 -2.47 -3.61 -2.45
C LEU A 57 -2.46 -4.63 -3.60
N THR A 58 -2.61 -4.19 -4.84
CA THR A 58 -2.62 -5.08 -6.01
C THR A 58 -1.21 -5.58 -6.36
N ASN A 59 -0.17 -4.76 -6.17
CA ASN A 59 1.23 -5.13 -6.42
C ASN A 59 1.89 -5.83 -5.23
N SER A 60 1.28 -5.78 -4.03
CA SER A 60 1.70 -6.59 -2.87
C SER A 60 1.42 -8.09 -3.06
N HIS A 61 0.71 -8.48 -4.13
CA HIS A 61 0.54 -9.87 -4.55
C HIS A 61 1.76 -10.37 -5.34
N ASP A 62 2.92 -10.44 -4.70
CA ASP A 62 4.03 -11.27 -5.18
C ASP A 62 3.83 -12.73 -4.70
N VAL A 63 2.63 -13.27 -4.98
CA VAL A 63 2.40 -14.71 -5.01
C VAL A 63 2.63 -15.11 -6.47
N THR A 64 3.66 -15.92 -6.68
CA THR A 64 4.14 -16.50 -7.95
C THR A 64 5.00 -15.61 -8.87
N THR A 65 6.32 -15.62 -8.61
CA THR A 65 7.30 -16.15 -9.59
C THR A 65 8.48 -16.79 -8.83
N ILE A 66 8.22 -17.94 -8.20
CA ILE A 66 9.21 -19.01 -8.20
C ILE A 66 8.99 -19.75 -9.52
N ASP A 67 10.07 -19.88 -10.29
CA ASP A 67 10.11 -20.45 -11.63
C ASP A 67 9.72 -19.49 -12.77
N GLN A 68 10.69 -18.73 -13.26
CA GLN A 68 11.20 -18.89 -14.63
C GLN A 68 12.31 -17.87 -14.93
N LYS A 69 13.54 -18.37 -15.06
CA LYS A 69 14.56 -18.05 -16.09
C LYS A 69 15.98 -17.97 -15.52
N SER A 70 16.64 -19.11 -15.52
CA SER A 70 18.01 -19.19 -16.02
C SER A 70 18.18 -20.49 -16.79
N PRO A 71 18.58 -20.40 -18.07
CA PRO A 71 19.82 -21.06 -18.43
C PRO A 71 20.85 -20.10 -19.04
N ALA A 72 22.10 -20.45 -18.75
CA ALA A 72 23.42 -19.88 -19.03
C ALA A 72 23.66 -19.33 -20.47
N PRO A 73 24.76 -18.54 -20.67
CA PRO A 73 24.96 -17.77 -21.89
C PRO A 73 25.41 -18.66 -23.05
N ALA A 74 24.73 -18.59 -24.19
CA ALA A 74 25.22 -19.14 -25.44
C ALA A 74 26.36 -18.23 -25.95
N LYS A 75 27.60 -18.71 -25.83
CA LYS A 75 28.74 -18.12 -26.53
C LYS A 75 28.52 -18.29 -28.05
N ALA A 76 28.24 -17.18 -28.74
CA ALA A 76 28.35 -17.11 -30.19
C ALA A 76 29.78 -16.71 -30.53
N GLN A 77 30.57 -17.71 -30.91
CA GLN A 77 31.85 -17.57 -31.59
C GLN A 77 31.54 -17.22 -33.05
N LEU A 78 32.06 -16.11 -33.55
CA LEU A 78 32.10 -15.83 -34.99
C LEU A 78 33.54 -15.50 -35.38
N HIS A 79 33.97 -16.17 -36.46
CA HIS A 79 35.28 -16.08 -37.12
C HIS A 79 35.63 -14.67 -37.60
#